data_AF-A0A516SG33-F1
#
_entry.id   AF-A0A516SG33-F1
#
_cell.length_a   1.000
_cell.length_b   1.000
_cell.length_c   1.000
_cell.angle_alpha   90.00
_cell.angle_beta   90.00
_cell.angle_gamma   90.00
#
_symmetry.space_group_name_H-M   'P 1'
#
loop_
_entity.id
_entity.type
_entity.pdbx_description
1 polymer ?
#
loop_
_entity_poly.entity_id
_entity_poly.type
_entity_poly.pdbx_seq_one_letter_code
_entity_poly.pdbx_strand_id
1 'polypeptide(L)'
;MGSTTEADGFEREARAFLGSTNQNQLVSLLRIRSHYQAALRACALQESVTAEVINAVHIKYCGQALQLLGPELFEQLFDVPADVKAKLVDPEIFARQKLAA
;
A
#
# COMPACT_ATOMS: atom_id res chain seq x y z
N MET A 1 15.33 -13.26 -21.69
CA MET A 1 15.79 -13.59 -20.33
C MET A 1 16.44 -12.36 -19.75
N GLY A 2 16.01 -11.90 -18.57
CA GLY A 2 16.65 -10.80 -17.86
C GLY A 2 15.68 -9.68 -17.44
N SER A 3 14.82 -9.96 -16.46
CA SER A 3 14.35 -8.90 -15.57
C SER A 3 14.77 -9.33 -14.18
N THR A 4 15.99 -8.95 -13.82
CA THR A 4 16.46 -9.02 -12.45
C THR A 4 15.43 -8.30 -11.59
N THR A 5 14.76 -9.05 -10.72
CA THR A 5 13.80 -8.56 -9.73
C THR A 5 14.56 -7.72 -8.71
N GLU A 6 15.03 -6.54 -9.10
CA GLU A 6 15.59 -5.60 -8.15
C GLU A 6 14.45 -5.15 -7.24
N ALA A 7 14.66 -5.31 -5.94
CA ALA A 7 13.76 -4.78 -4.93
C ALA A 7 13.49 -3.30 -5.25
N ASP A 8 12.21 -2.94 -5.39
CA ASP A 8 11.84 -1.54 -5.59
C ASP A 8 12.17 -0.72 -4.32
N GLY A 9 12.08 0.61 -4.43
CA GLY A 9 12.51 1.53 -3.35
C GLY A 9 11.93 1.16 -1.98
N PHE A 10 10.65 0.81 -1.93
CA PHE A 10 9.98 0.40 -0.69
C PHE A 10 10.51 -0.93 -0.18
N GLU A 11 10.70 -1.94 -1.04
CA GLU A 11 11.20 -3.24 -0.59
C GLU A 11 12.62 -3.14 -0.03
N ARG A 12 13.47 -2.30 -0.61
CA ARG A 12 14.81 -2.03 -0.06
C ARG A 12 14.76 -1.38 1.31
N GLU A 13 13.90 -0.37 1.47
CA GLU A 13 13.72 0.35 2.73
C GLU A 13 13.14 -0.56 3.81
N ALA A 14 12.08 -1.31 3.51
CA ALA A 14 11.49 -2.28 4.42
C ALA A 14 12.48 -3.37 4.83
N ARG A 15 13.33 -3.85 3.90
CA ARG A 15 14.42 -4.79 4.19
C ARG A 15 15.47 -4.18 5.12
N ALA A 16 15.86 -2.93 4.87
CA ALA A 16 16.85 -2.22 5.69
C ALA A 16 16.31 -1.94 7.10
N PHE A 17 15.03 -1.58 7.21
CA PHE A 17 14.38 -1.20 8.45
C PHE A 17 14.02 -2.41 9.33
N LEU A 18 13.33 -3.41 8.77
CA LEU A 18 12.93 -4.61 9.52
C LEU A 18 14.11 -5.57 9.74
N GLY A 19 15.12 -5.51 8.86
CA GLY A 19 16.35 -6.28 8.96
C GLY A 19 16.12 -7.80 9.03
N SER A 20 17.14 -8.49 9.54
CA SER A 20 17.12 -9.95 9.69
C SER A 20 16.23 -10.42 10.86
N THR A 21 16.02 -9.56 11.86
CA THR A 21 15.30 -9.90 13.10
C THR A 21 13.80 -10.04 12.87
N ASN A 22 13.23 -9.23 11.96
CA ASN A 22 11.80 -9.21 11.67
C ASN A 22 11.49 -9.82 10.28
N GLN A 23 12.27 -10.81 9.83
CA GLN A 23 12.10 -11.42 8.50
C GLN A 23 10.69 -11.94 8.22
N ASN A 24 10.02 -12.53 9.22
CA ASN A 24 8.65 -13.02 9.05
C ASN A 24 7.65 -11.88 8.81
N GLN A 25 7.84 -10.74 9.48
CA GLN A 25 7.03 -9.55 9.26
C GLN A 25 7.34 -8.95 7.88
N LEU A 26 8.60 -8.88 7.46
CA LEU A 26 8.97 -8.42 6.12
C LEU A 26 8.33 -9.28 5.02
N VAL A 27 8.45 -10.61 5.09
CA VAL A 27 7.86 -11.51 4.10
C VAL A 27 6.34 -11.36 4.04
N SER A 28 5.70 -11.25 5.20
CA SER A 28 4.26 -11.05 5.30
C SER A 28 3.83 -9.69 4.74
N LEU A 29 4.60 -8.63 5.01
CA LEU A 29 4.35 -7.28 4.52
C LEU A 29 4.44 -7.23 2.99
N LEU A 30 5.47 -7.84 2.41
CA LEU A 30 5.63 -7.93 0.95
C LEU A 30 4.50 -8.72 0.29
N ARG A 31 4.00 -9.78 0.95
CA ARG A 31 2.83 -10.53 0.49
C ARG A 31 1.56 -9.67 0.51
N ILE A 32 1.31 -8.97 1.63
CA ILE A 32 0.17 -8.05 1.76
C ILE A 32 0.24 -6.96 0.68
N ARG A 33 1.44 -6.41 0.43
CA ARG A 33 1.68 -5.41 -0.61
C ARG A 33 1.41 -5.95 -2.02
N SER A 34 1.82 -7.17 -2.33
CA SER A 34 1.52 -7.81 -3.62
C SER A 34 0.02 -7.93 -3.86
N HIS A 35 -0.74 -8.36 -2.85
CA HIS A 35 -2.21 -8.42 -2.92
C HIS A 35 -2.83 -7.03 -3.10
N TYR A 36 -2.33 -6.02 -2.39
CA TYR A 36 -2.78 -4.64 -2.54
C TYR A 36 -2.54 -4.11 -3.95
N GLN A 37 -1.36 -4.32 -4.52
CA GLN A 37 -1.06 -3.93 -5.91
C GLN A 37 -1.96 -4.64 -6.92
N ALA A 38 -2.24 -5.93 -6.73
CA ALA A 38 -3.18 -6.67 -7.56
C ALA A 38 -4.61 -6.10 -7.46
N ALA A 39 -5.07 -5.77 -6.24
CA ALA A 39 -6.38 -5.16 -6.01
C ALA A 39 -6.49 -3.77 -6.66
N LEU A 40 -5.46 -2.92 -6.53
CA LEU A 40 -5.42 -1.62 -7.21
C LEU A 40 -5.46 -1.75 -8.73
N ARG A 41 -4.71 -2.68 -9.32
CA ARG A 41 -4.76 -2.95 -10.76
C ARG A 41 -6.16 -3.40 -11.18
N ALA A 42 -6.80 -4.27 -10.41
CA ALA A 42 -8.17 -4.70 -10.68
C ALA A 42 -9.16 -3.52 -10.62
N CYS A 43 -9.00 -2.61 -9.65
CA CYS A 43 -9.79 -1.38 -9.59
C CYS A 43 -9.57 -0.48 -10.82
N ALA A 44 -8.34 -0.30 -11.27
CA ALA A 44 -8.01 0.51 -12.44
C ALA A 44 -8.62 -0.01 -13.76
N LEU A 45 -8.92 -1.31 -13.83
CA LEU A 45 -9.57 -1.95 -14.99
C LEU A 45 -11.10 -1.81 -14.97
N GLN A 46 -11.71 -1.29 -13.90
CA GLN A 46 -13.16 -1.10 -13.81
C GLN A 46 -13.54 0.29 -14.32
N GLU A 47 -14.41 0.35 -15.34
CA GLU A 47 -14.94 1.61 -15.88
C GLU A 47 -15.61 2.49 -14.80
N SER A 48 -16.26 1.86 -13.82
CA SER A 48 -17.02 2.54 -12.76
C SER A 48 -16.25 2.70 -11.45
N VAL A 49 -14.92 2.57 -11.44
CA VAL A 49 -14.13 2.77 -10.21
C VAL A 49 -14.34 4.19 -9.65
N THR A 50 -14.48 4.27 -8.33
CA THR A 50 -14.62 5.53 -7.57
C THR A 50 -13.47 5.71 -6.58
N ALA A 51 -13.26 6.95 -6.13
CA ALA A 51 -12.25 7.26 -5.12
C ALA A 51 -12.49 6.49 -3.82
N GLU A 52 -13.75 6.27 -3.44
CA GLU A 52 -14.13 5.50 -2.25
C GLU A 52 -13.64 4.05 -2.34
N VAL A 53 -13.76 3.42 -3.50
CA VAL A 53 -13.27 2.05 -3.72
C VAL A 53 -11.75 2.00 -3.56
N ILE A 54 -11.03 2.93 -4.20
CA ILE A 54 -9.56 2.99 -4.11
C ILE A 54 -9.12 3.25 -2.66
N ASN A 55 -9.77 4.19 -1.99
CA ASN A 55 -9.52 4.51 -0.58
C ASN A 55 -9.84 3.32 0.34
N ALA A 56 -10.91 2.57 0.10
CA ALA A 56 -11.24 1.38 0.89
C ALA A 56 -10.16 0.30 0.75
N VAL A 57 -9.65 0.07 -0.46
CA VAL A 57 -8.55 -0.86 -0.71
C VAL A 57 -7.27 -0.41 0.00
N HIS A 58 -6.96 0.89 -0.06
CA HIS A 58 -5.79 1.46 0.63
C HIS A 58 -5.91 1.39 2.16
N ILE A 59 -7.05 1.79 2.74
CA ILE A 59 -7.30 1.71 4.19
C ILE A 59 -7.18 0.26 4.68
N LYS A 60 -7.71 -0.71 3.92
CA LYS A 60 -7.57 -2.13 4.24
C LYS A 60 -6.09 -2.56 4.26
N TYR A 61 -5.32 -2.14 3.27
CA TYR A 61 -3.87 -2.41 3.21
C TYR A 61 -3.14 -1.83 4.43
N CYS A 62 -3.36 -0.56 4.75
CA CYS A 62 -2.76 0.10 5.92
C CYS A 62 -3.15 -0.62 7.22
N GLY A 63 -4.43 -1.00 7.38
CA GLY A 63 -4.89 -1.74 8.56
C GLY A 63 -4.21 -3.11 8.71
N GLN A 64 -3.99 -3.84 7.62
CA GLN A 64 -3.28 -5.11 7.64
C GLN A 64 -1.79 -4.94 7.94
N ALA A 65 -1.16 -3.92 7.36
CA ALA A 65 0.24 -3.60 7.64
C ALA A 65 0.43 -3.17 9.10
N LEU A 66 -0.47 -2.34 9.64
CA LEU A 66 -0.46 -1.91 11.03
C LEU A 66 -0.63 -3.10 11.99
N GLN A 67 -1.58 -4.01 11.73
CA GLN A 67 -1.74 -5.21 12.55
C GLN A 67 -0.50 -6.11 12.54
N LEU A 68 0.20 -6.19 11.41
CA LEU A 68 1.39 -7.01 11.25
C LEU A 68 2.63 -6.40 11.93
N LEU A 69 2.83 -5.09 11.78
CA LEU A 69 4.02 -4.38 12.24
C LEU A 69 3.86 -3.86 13.68
N GLY A 70 2.63 -3.58 14.11
CA GLY A 70 2.36 -2.77 15.28
C GLY A 70 2.52 -1.27 14.98
N PRO A 71 2.02 -0.39 15.87
CA PRO A 71 1.98 1.05 15.65
C PRO A 71 3.35 1.68 15.44
N GLU A 72 4.34 1.39 16.29
CA GLU A 72 5.68 2.01 16.21
C GLU A 72 6.39 1.70 14.89
N LEU A 73 6.44 0.43 14.49
CA LEU A 73 7.09 0.02 13.24
C LEU A 73 6.31 0.48 12.01
N PHE A 74 4.98 0.55 12.10
CA PHE A 74 4.15 1.07 11.02
C PHE A 74 4.42 2.56 10.79
N GLU A 75 4.40 3.37 11.85
CA GLU A 75 4.65 4.82 11.74
C GLU A 75 6.04 5.12 11.19
N GLN A 76 7.06 4.39 11.64
CA GLN A 76 8.42 4.56 11.15
C GLN A 76 8.60 4.14 9.69
N LEU A 77 7.93 3.06 9.25
CA LEU A 77 8.10 2.55 7.87
C LEU A 77 7.23 3.28 6.85
N PHE A 78 6.04 3.73 7.25
CA PHE A 78 5.08 4.38 6.35
C PHE A 78 5.07 5.91 6.48
N ASP A 79 5.79 6.48 7.45
CA ASP A 79 5.85 7.91 7.75
C ASP A 79 4.46 8.55 7.90
N VAL A 80 3.52 7.79 8.46
CA VAL A 80 2.14 8.22 8.74
C VAL A 80 1.68 7.68 10.08
N PRO A 81 0.85 8.42 10.84
CA PRO A 81 0.35 7.98 12.14
C PRO A 81 -0.48 6.68 12.04
N ALA A 82 -0.37 5.80 13.04
CA ALA A 82 -1.06 4.51 13.07
C ALA A 82 -2.58 4.63 13.23
N ASP A 83 -3.09 5.76 13.73
CA ASP A 83 -4.52 6.03 13.91
C ASP A 83 -5.18 6.64 12.66
N VAL A 84 -4.37 7.04 11.67
CA VAL A 84 -4.87 7.70 10.47
C VAL A 84 -5.37 6.68 9.46
N LYS A 85 -6.69 6.69 9.22
CA LYS A 85 -7.28 6.12 8.01
C LYS A 85 -6.93 7.01 6.81
N ALA A 86 -5.67 6.95 6.39
CA ALA A 86 -5.16 7.75 5.29
C ALA A 86 -6.02 7.47 4.05
N LYS A 87 -6.64 8.51 3.50
CA LYS A 87 -7.26 8.42 2.17
C LYS A 87 -6.17 8.74 1.17
N LEU A 88 -5.94 7.83 0.24
CA LEU A 88 -4.95 8.00 -0.81
C LEU A 88 -5.42 8.96 -1.90
N VAL A 89 -6.73 8.97 -2.17
CA VAL A 89 -7.34 9.69 -3.27
C VAL A 89 -8.39 10.65 -2.74
N ASP A 90 -8.28 11.92 -3.11
CA ASP A 90 -9.33 12.90 -2.87
C ASP A 90 -10.50 12.66 -3.85
N PRO A 91 -11.75 12.46 -3.36
CA PRO A 91 -12.90 12.21 -4.21
C PRO A 91 -13.23 13.32 -5.20
N GLU A 92 -13.04 14.59 -4.82
CA GLU A 92 -13.34 15.73 -5.68
C GLU A 92 -12.33 15.86 -6.81
N ILE A 93 -11.03 15.67 -6.51
CA ILE A 93 -9.98 15.66 -7.54
C ILE A 93 -10.18 14.50 -8.51
N PHE A 94 -10.49 13.31 -7.97
CA PHE A 94 -10.74 12.13 -8.78
C PHE A 94 -11.93 12.30 -9.73
N ALA A 95 -13.05 12.84 -9.23
CA ALA A 95 -14.23 13.12 -10.04
C ALA A 95 -13.93 14.13 -11.15
N ARG A 96 -13.17 15.20 -10.86
CA ARG A 96 -12.76 16.20 -11.86
C ARG A 96 -11.90 15.60 -12.96
N GLN A 97 -10.95 14.72 -12.64
CA GLN A 97 -10.11 14.07 -13.65
C GLN A 97 -10.88 13.09 -14.53
N LYS A 98 -11.84 12.34 -13.95
CA LYS A 98 -12.67 11.40 -14.71
C LYS A 98 -13.65 12.09 -15.67
N LEU A 99 -14.07 13.31 -15.35
CA LEU A 99 -14.90 14.14 -16.24
C LEU A 99 -14.10 14.82 -17.37
N ALA A 100 -12.78 14.88 -17.25
CA ALA A 100 -11.88 15.50 -18.23
C ALA A 100 -11.25 14.48 -19.20
N ALA A 101 -11.47 13.18 -18.97
CA ALA A 101 -10.99 12.06 -19.79
C ALA A 101 -12.13 11.49 -20.65
#